data_AF-A0AAN9UYT4-F1
#
_entry.id   AF-A0AAN9UYT4-F1
#
_cell.length_a   1.000
_cell.length_b   1.000
_cell.length_c   1.000
_cell.angle_alpha   90.00
_cell.angle_beta   90.00
_cell.angle_gamma   90.00
#
_symmetry.space_group_name_H-M   'P 1'
#
loop_
_entity.id
_entity.type
_entity.pdbx_description
1 polymer ?
#
loop_
_entity_poly.entity_id
_entity_poly.type
_entity_poly.pdbx_seq_one_letter_code
_entity_poly.pdbx_strand_id
1 'polypeptide(L)'
;MAHLGGFPVHEPVSGTRISKAKSVEVRKLAPSDCTESELSGKEAARTKVAILGTTLQILEAASDLWTGKLAFFETFEPVQKAVAHLRSKACRAEFPEALNERVGRLQAKMERALRVAHMARRTLELHHHRPLAIRMAIPKFEDTFDPHKHYDPDRERAELAKLRKEHKKERKGAVRELRKDAQFMAREKLRAKKEKDTAYEKKFKRLVAEIQSEEGRESNAYEREKDMRKRAAKSGRR
;
A
#
# COMPACT_ATOMS: atom_id res chain seq x y z
N MET A 1 15.36 -59.97 7.83
CA MET A 1 14.21 -59.74 8.74
C MET A 1 13.16 -58.96 7.96
N ALA A 2 11.88 -59.32 8.05
CA ALA A 2 10.83 -58.55 7.39
C ALA A 2 10.85 -57.11 7.93
N HIS A 3 10.91 -56.11 7.05
CA HIS A 3 10.89 -54.71 7.44
C HIS A 3 9.46 -54.34 7.88
N LEU A 4 9.15 -54.50 9.17
CA LEU A 4 7.80 -54.30 9.72
C LEU A 4 7.38 -52.82 9.80
N GLY A 5 8.33 -51.87 9.81
CA GLY A 5 8.05 -50.44 9.87
C GLY A 5 9.26 -49.61 10.31
N GLY A 6 9.07 -48.30 10.47
CA GLY A 6 10.11 -47.35 10.91
C GLY A 6 10.24 -47.20 12.43
N PHE A 7 9.75 -48.16 13.21
CA PHE A 7 9.87 -48.15 14.68
C PHE A 7 11.08 -48.97 15.14
N PRO A 8 11.75 -48.59 16.24
CA PRO A 8 12.89 -49.34 16.76
C PRO A 8 12.43 -50.73 17.22
N VAL A 9 13.04 -51.77 16.66
CA VAL A 9 12.81 -53.17 17.07
C VAL A 9 13.92 -53.57 18.03
N HIS A 10 13.55 -53.92 19.26
CA HIS A 10 14.49 -54.38 20.28
C HIS A 10 14.57 -55.91 20.32
N GLU A 11 15.74 -56.43 20.68
CA GLU A 11 15.90 -57.86 20.93
C GLU A 11 15.18 -58.23 22.23
N PRO A 12 14.36 -59.29 22.23
CA PRO A 12 13.64 -59.71 23.42
C PRO A 12 14.60 -60.40 24.39
N VAL A 13 14.48 -60.07 25.68
CA VAL A 13 15.17 -60.77 26.77
C VAL A 13 14.77 -62.26 26.76
N SER A 14 15.69 -63.14 27.13
CA SER A 14 15.45 -64.58 27.17
C SER A 14 14.16 -64.92 27.93
N GLY A 15 13.35 -65.82 27.36
CA GLY A 15 12.10 -66.25 27.99
C GLY A 15 10.91 -65.29 27.85
N THR A 16 11.03 -64.13 27.19
CA THR A 16 9.89 -63.18 27.01
C THR A 16 8.97 -63.49 25.83
N ARG A 17 9.36 -64.38 24.92
CA ARG A 17 8.54 -64.78 23.77
C ARG A 17 7.41 -65.75 24.16
N ILE A 18 6.34 -65.74 23.37
CA ILE A 18 5.26 -66.73 23.44
C ILE A 18 5.72 -67.99 22.71
N SER A 19 5.55 -69.15 23.34
CA SER A 19 5.76 -70.47 22.72
C SER A 19 4.77 -71.48 23.29
N LYS A 20 4.34 -72.42 22.46
CA LYS A 20 3.44 -73.55 22.74
C LYS A 20 2.18 -73.17 23.53
N ALA A 21 1.56 -72.03 23.22
CA ALA A 21 0.44 -71.49 24.00
C ALA A 21 -0.96 -71.90 23.48
N LYS A 22 -1.08 -72.89 22.60
CA LYS A 22 -2.38 -73.28 21.98
C LYS A 22 -3.49 -73.60 23.00
N SER A 23 -3.14 -74.29 24.09
CA SER A 23 -4.08 -74.72 25.14
C SER A 23 -4.29 -73.67 26.24
N VAL A 24 -3.75 -72.46 26.07
CA VAL A 24 -3.81 -71.41 27.06
C VAL A 24 -5.05 -70.55 26.85
N GLU A 25 -5.87 -70.42 27.88
CA GLU A 25 -7.03 -69.53 27.85
C GLU A 25 -6.61 -68.06 27.87
N VAL A 26 -7.28 -67.25 27.04
CA VAL A 26 -7.09 -65.80 27.01
C VAL A 26 -7.78 -65.19 28.23
N ARG A 27 -7.01 -64.46 29.05
CA ARG A 27 -7.53 -63.72 30.22
C ARG A 27 -7.32 -62.21 30.06
N LYS A 28 -7.97 -61.42 30.93
CA LYS A 28 -7.68 -60.00 31.09
C LYS A 28 -6.44 -59.81 31.99
N LEU A 29 -5.71 -58.72 31.78
CA LEU A 29 -4.65 -58.29 32.69
C LEU A 29 -5.25 -57.88 34.03
N ALA A 30 -4.50 -58.13 35.09
CA ALA A 30 -4.86 -57.77 36.45
C ALA A 30 -3.74 -56.90 37.07
N PRO A 31 -4.03 -56.05 38.08
CA PRO A 31 -3.01 -55.25 38.75
C PRO A 31 -1.87 -56.09 39.37
N SER A 32 -2.13 -57.35 39.69
CA SER A 32 -1.13 -58.31 40.17
C SER A 32 -0.05 -58.63 39.13
N ASP A 33 -0.30 -58.36 37.83
CA ASP A 33 0.70 -58.56 36.78
C ASP A 33 1.82 -57.51 36.81
N CYS A 34 1.71 -56.48 37.67
CA CYS A 34 2.70 -55.42 37.83
C CYS A 34 3.77 -55.71 38.90
N THR A 35 3.71 -56.85 39.59
CA THR A 35 4.72 -57.25 40.58
C THR A 35 5.80 -58.11 39.94
N GLU A 36 7.06 -57.91 40.33
CA GLU A 36 8.16 -58.82 39.99
C GLU A 36 7.95 -60.18 40.69
N SER A 37 7.22 -61.06 40.02
CA SER A 37 7.00 -62.43 40.43
C SER A 37 7.64 -63.36 39.42
N GLU A 38 8.35 -64.40 39.88
CA GLU A 38 8.89 -65.46 39.03
C GLU A 38 7.75 -66.32 38.46
N LEU A 39 7.09 -65.81 37.43
CA LEU A 39 6.05 -66.53 36.69
C LEU A 39 6.73 -67.60 35.83
N SER A 40 6.41 -68.88 36.07
CA SER A 40 6.96 -70.00 35.28
C SER A 40 5.87 -70.76 34.52
N GLY A 41 6.28 -71.43 33.45
CA GLY A 41 5.43 -72.36 32.69
C GLY A 41 4.14 -71.75 32.14
N LYS A 42 3.00 -72.32 32.53
CA LYS A 42 1.67 -71.97 31.99
C LYS A 42 1.21 -70.57 32.37
N GLU A 43 1.54 -70.08 33.57
CA GLU A 43 1.12 -68.76 34.04
C GLU A 43 1.84 -67.65 33.29
N ALA A 44 3.15 -67.81 33.04
CA ALA A 44 3.90 -66.91 32.18
C ALA A 44 3.33 -66.85 30.76
N ALA A 45 2.95 -68.00 30.18
CA ALA A 45 2.30 -68.03 28.87
C ALA A 45 0.93 -67.33 28.87
N ARG A 46 0.12 -67.51 29.93
CA ARG A 46 -1.16 -66.79 30.12
C ARG A 46 -0.97 -65.28 30.14
N THR A 47 -0.01 -64.78 30.92
CA THR A 47 0.26 -63.34 31.03
C THR A 47 0.72 -62.77 29.70
N LYS A 48 1.65 -63.43 28.98
CA LYS A 48 2.10 -62.97 27.65
C LYS A 48 0.98 -62.92 26.62
N VAL A 49 0.11 -63.93 26.60
CA VAL A 49 -1.08 -63.97 25.74
C VAL A 49 -2.06 -62.85 26.11
N ALA A 50 -2.26 -62.59 27.40
CA ALA A 50 -3.09 -61.49 27.87
C ALA A 50 -2.53 -60.13 27.44
N ILE A 51 -1.22 -59.90 27.58
CA ILE A 51 -0.54 -58.67 27.13
C ILE A 51 -0.79 -58.48 25.64
N LEU A 52 -0.44 -59.45 24.80
CA LEU A 52 -0.66 -59.34 23.35
C LEU A 52 -2.14 -59.12 23.02
N GLY A 53 -3.03 -59.86 23.69
CA GLY A 53 -4.48 -59.72 23.56
C GLY A 53 -4.96 -58.30 23.86
N THR A 54 -4.47 -57.66 24.92
CA THR A 54 -4.79 -56.27 25.28
C THR A 54 -4.15 -55.26 24.34
N THR A 55 -2.90 -55.48 23.91
CA THR A 55 -2.23 -54.61 22.92
C THR A 55 -3.02 -54.56 21.62
N LEU A 56 -3.55 -55.69 21.15
CA LEU A 56 -4.43 -55.73 19.97
C LEU A 56 -5.71 -54.90 20.18
N GLN A 57 -6.26 -54.83 21.40
CA GLN A 57 -7.41 -53.96 21.71
C GLN A 57 -7.06 -52.49 21.67
N ILE A 58 -5.91 -52.15 22.23
CA ILE A 58 -5.44 -50.78 22.27
C ILE A 58 -5.19 -50.31 20.84
N LEU A 59 -4.57 -51.13 19.99
CA LEU A 59 -4.39 -50.84 18.57
C LEU A 59 -5.72 -50.70 17.84
N GLU A 60 -6.69 -51.56 18.13
CA GLU A 60 -8.02 -51.48 17.57
C GLU A 60 -8.73 -50.18 17.95
N ALA A 61 -8.72 -49.82 19.24
CA ALA A 61 -9.33 -48.59 19.75
C ALA A 61 -8.60 -47.33 19.25
N ALA A 62 -7.26 -47.37 19.16
CA ALA A 62 -6.46 -46.29 18.61
C ALA A 62 -6.78 -46.06 17.12
N SER A 63 -7.00 -47.13 16.36
CA SER A 63 -7.40 -47.01 14.95
C SER A 63 -8.77 -46.34 14.79
N ASP A 64 -9.72 -46.62 15.68
CA ASP A 64 -11.03 -45.95 15.66
C ASP A 64 -10.88 -44.47 16.06
N LEU A 65 -10.12 -44.18 17.11
CA LEU A 65 -9.92 -42.82 17.62
C LEU A 65 -9.20 -41.90 16.63
N TRP A 66 -8.23 -42.43 15.88
CA TRP A 66 -7.42 -41.66 14.93
C TRP A 66 -7.93 -41.73 13.49
N THR A 67 -9.12 -42.28 13.29
CA THR A 67 -9.78 -42.27 11.98
C THR A 67 -9.91 -40.83 11.46
N GLY A 68 -9.56 -40.60 10.19
CA GLY A 68 -9.63 -39.29 9.53
C GLY A 68 -8.39 -38.39 9.70
N LYS A 69 -7.38 -38.80 10.48
CA LYS A 69 -6.10 -38.08 10.50
C LYS A 69 -5.33 -38.31 9.19
N LEU A 70 -4.65 -37.27 8.69
CA LEU A 70 -3.94 -37.33 7.40
C LEU A 70 -2.81 -38.38 7.37
N ALA A 71 -2.11 -38.54 8.49
CA ALA A 71 -1.02 -39.51 8.66
C ALA A 71 -1.49 -40.91 9.14
N PHE A 72 -2.79 -41.22 9.01
CA PHE A 72 -3.35 -42.49 9.46
C PHE A 72 -2.67 -43.69 8.78
N PHE A 73 -2.47 -43.61 7.46
CA PHE A 73 -1.88 -44.70 6.70
C PHE A 73 -0.44 -44.98 7.11
N GLU A 74 0.41 -43.95 7.20
CA GLU A 74 1.81 -44.08 7.61
C GLU A 74 1.94 -44.65 9.04
N THR A 75 1.00 -44.31 9.91
CA THR A 75 1.00 -44.73 11.32
C THR A 75 0.55 -46.19 11.48
N PHE A 76 -0.49 -46.61 10.75
CA PHE A 76 -1.09 -47.95 10.90
C PHE A 76 -0.64 -48.97 9.85
N GLU A 77 0.07 -48.57 8.79
CA GLU A 77 0.69 -49.52 7.85
C GLU A 77 1.66 -50.48 8.58
N PRO A 78 2.55 -50.02 9.49
CA PRO A 78 3.39 -50.92 10.29
C PRO A 78 2.56 -51.90 11.15
N VAL A 79 1.43 -51.44 11.67
CA VAL A 79 0.51 -52.29 12.46
C VAL A 79 -0.09 -53.37 11.57
N GLN A 80 -0.54 -53.04 10.37
CA GLN A 80 -1.06 -54.03 9.41
C GLN A 80 0.02 -55.07 9.06
N LYS A 81 1.26 -54.65 8.80
CA LYS A 81 2.39 -55.56 8.53
C LYS A 81 2.68 -56.47 9.72
N ALA A 82 2.70 -55.93 10.94
CA ALA A 82 2.92 -56.70 12.16
C ALA A 82 1.80 -57.73 12.39
N VAL A 83 0.53 -57.33 12.23
CA VAL A 83 -0.62 -58.23 12.38
C VAL A 83 -0.64 -59.30 11.29
N ALA A 84 -0.28 -58.96 10.04
CA ALA A 84 -0.10 -59.94 8.96
C ALA A 84 1.02 -60.95 9.27
N HIS A 85 2.12 -60.49 9.87
CA HIS A 85 3.18 -61.38 10.35
C HIS A 85 2.70 -62.32 11.46
N LEU A 86 1.93 -61.82 12.44
CA LEU A 86 1.30 -62.63 13.48
C LEU A 86 0.30 -63.66 12.92
N ARG A 87 -0.29 -63.39 11.76
CA ARG A 87 -1.18 -64.31 11.05
C ARG A 87 -0.45 -65.40 10.26
N SER A 88 0.87 -65.30 10.10
CA SER A 88 1.68 -66.30 9.40
C SER A 88 1.52 -67.69 10.02
N LYS A 89 1.73 -68.75 9.21
CA LYS A 89 1.58 -70.14 9.65
C LYS A 89 2.42 -70.46 10.90
N ALA A 90 3.64 -69.92 10.98
CA ALA A 90 4.55 -70.12 12.09
C ALA A 90 4.01 -69.50 13.40
N CYS A 91 3.56 -68.26 13.38
CA CYS A 91 3.02 -67.59 14.57
C CYS A 91 1.65 -68.15 14.97
N ARG A 92 0.77 -68.43 13.99
CA ARG A 92 -0.57 -68.97 14.23
C ARG A 92 -0.53 -70.30 14.98
N ALA A 93 0.49 -71.12 14.75
CA ALA A 93 0.68 -72.39 15.44
C ALA A 93 1.03 -72.22 16.93
N GLU A 94 1.54 -71.06 17.35
CA GLU A 94 1.95 -70.84 18.74
C GLU A 94 0.83 -70.23 19.60
N PHE A 95 -0.24 -69.70 18.98
CA PHE A 95 -1.30 -68.95 19.64
C PHE A 95 -2.58 -69.76 19.90
N PRO A 96 -3.34 -69.44 20.97
CA PRO A 96 -4.70 -69.93 21.17
C PRO A 96 -5.63 -69.50 20.03
N GLU A 97 -6.70 -70.26 19.82
CA GLU A 97 -7.70 -69.99 18.78
C GLU A 97 -8.37 -68.62 18.94
N ALA A 98 -8.80 -68.27 20.15
CA ALA A 98 -9.41 -66.96 20.44
C ALA A 98 -8.49 -65.77 20.11
N LEU A 99 -7.17 -65.91 20.31
CA LEU A 99 -6.21 -64.87 19.95
C LEU A 99 -6.03 -64.80 18.42
N ASN A 100 -5.98 -65.96 17.75
CA ASN A 100 -5.90 -66.05 16.30
C ASN A 100 -7.11 -65.43 15.59
N GLU A 101 -8.31 -65.57 16.14
CA GLU A 101 -9.51 -64.89 15.65
C GLU A 101 -9.40 -63.37 15.81
N ARG A 102 -8.91 -62.90 16.97
CA ARG A 102 -8.71 -61.48 17.22
C ARG A 102 -7.71 -60.84 16.25
N VAL A 103 -6.58 -61.51 16.03
CA VAL A 103 -5.57 -61.10 15.03
C VAL A 103 -6.23 -61.01 13.65
N GLY A 104 -7.03 -62.01 13.25
CA GLY A 104 -7.75 -61.99 11.97
C GLY A 104 -8.75 -60.83 11.85
N ARG A 105 -9.51 -60.54 12.90
CA ARG A 105 -10.45 -59.40 12.93
C ARG A 105 -9.71 -58.07 12.77
N LEU A 106 -8.62 -57.88 13.52
CA LEU A 106 -7.83 -56.66 13.44
C LEU A 106 -7.18 -56.50 12.06
N GLN A 107 -6.66 -57.59 11.47
CA GLN A 107 -6.09 -57.56 10.12
C GLN A 107 -7.11 -57.06 9.09
N ALA A 108 -8.30 -57.68 9.06
CA ALA A 108 -9.35 -57.32 8.11
C ALA A 108 -9.83 -55.87 8.33
N LYS A 109 -9.87 -55.41 9.58
CA LYS A 109 -10.19 -54.01 9.91
C LYS A 109 -9.12 -53.05 9.39
N MET A 110 -7.85 -53.33 9.67
CA MET A 110 -6.72 -52.48 9.23
C MET A 110 -6.65 -52.42 7.69
N GLU A 111 -6.82 -53.54 6.99
CA GLU A 111 -6.85 -53.55 5.52
C GLU A 111 -7.95 -52.66 4.94
N ARG A 112 -9.16 -52.71 5.52
CA ARG A 112 -10.26 -51.81 5.11
C ARG A 112 -9.96 -50.36 5.44
N ALA A 113 -9.53 -50.07 6.67
CA ALA A 113 -9.27 -48.71 7.13
C ALA A 113 -8.13 -48.05 6.33
N LEU A 114 -7.05 -48.78 6.06
CA LEU A 114 -5.94 -48.29 5.25
C LEU A 114 -6.36 -48.05 3.79
N ARG A 115 -7.20 -48.92 3.22
CA ARG A 115 -7.74 -48.70 1.87
C ARG A 115 -8.57 -47.41 1.80
N VAL A 116 -9.44 -47.19 2.77
CA VAL A 116 -10.24 -45.95 2.86
C VAL A 116 -9.34 -44.73 3.04
N ALA A 117 -8.37 -44.78 3.95
CA ALA A 117 -7.42 -43.69 4.16
C ALA A 117 -6.58 -43.38 2.91
N HIS A 118 -6.19 -44.40 2.15
CA HIS A 118 -5.46 -44.24 0.90
C HIS A 118 -6.33 -43.56 -0.17
N MET A 119 -7.60 -43.96 -0.31
CA MET A 119 -8.55 -43.35 -1.26
C MET A 119 -8.92 -41.91 -0.88
N ALA A 120 -9.02 -41.61 0.41
CA ALA A 120 -9.35 -40.28 0.92
C ALA A 120 -8.16 -39.30 0.88
N ARG A 121 -6.94 -39.77 0.61
CA ARG A 121 -5.73 -38.95 0.63
C ARG A 121 -5.77 -37.88 -0.47
N ARG A 122 -5.43 -36.66 -0.08
CA ARG A 122 -5.23 -35.51 -0.97
C ARG A 122 -3.86 -34.90 -0.73
N THR A 123 -3.31 -34.25 -1.75
CA THR A 123 -2.08 -33.47 -1.66
C THR A 123 -2.25 -32.29 -0.70
N LEU A 124 -1.16 -31.92 -0.01
CA LEU A 124 -1.20 -30.80 0.93
C LEU A 124 -1.17 -29.48 0.17
N GLU A 125 -2.20 -28.69 0.40
CA GLU A 125 -2.46 -27.42 -0.27
C GLU A 125 -2.62 -26.30 0.77
N LEU A 126 -1.63 -26.21 1.67
CA LEU A 126 -1.67 -25.35 2.85
C LEU A 126 -1.61 -23.85 2.53
N HIS A 127 -0.97 -23.50 1.41
CA HIS A 127 -0.65 -22.11 1.06
C HIS A 127 -1.63 -21.48 0.07
N HIS A 128 -2.93 -21.62 0.32
CA HIS A 128 -3.98 -20.92 -0.43
C HIS A 128 -4.36 -19.60 0.24
N HIS A 129 -3.41 -18.67 0.34
CA HIS A 129 -3.66 -17.35 0.90
C HIS A 129 -4.30 -16.43 -0.15
N ARG A 130 -5.39 -15.76 0.22
CA ARG A 130 -6.00 -14.75 -0.65
C ARG A 130 -5.06 -13.55 -0.76
N PRO A 131 -4.79 -13.04 -1.98
CA PRO A 131 -3.97 -11.86 -2.14
C PRO A 131 -4.61 -10.65 -1.44
N LEU A 132 -3.77 -9.81 -0.84
CA LEU A 132 -4.24 -8.57 -0.24
C LEU A 132 -4.76 -7.62 -1.32
N ALA A 133 -5.81 -6.86 -1.00
CA ALA A 133 -6.34 -5.85 -1.91
C ALA A 133 -5.33 -4.69 -2.11
N ILE A 134 -5.46 -4.00 -3.23
CA ILE A 134 -4.68 -2.78 -3.49
C ILE A 134 -5.04 -1.75 -2.41
N ARG A 135 -4.01 -1.11 -1.83
CA ARG A 135 -4.21 -0.06 -0.83
C ARG A 135 -4.93 1.13 -1.47
N MET A 136 -6.17 1.36 -1.06
CA MET A 136 -6.95 2.52 -1.50
C MET A 136 -6.44 3.78 -0.81
N ALA A 137 -6.34 4.88 -1.57
CA ALA A 137 -6.07 6.21 -1.04
C ALA A 137 -7.36 7.04 -1.07
N ILE A 138 -7.57 7.84 -0.04
CA ILE A 138 -8.71 8.76 0.03
C ILE A 138 -8.31 10.05 -0.69
N PRO A 139 -9.04 10.50 -1.73
CA PRO A 139 -8.73 11.74 -2.41
C PRO A 139 -8.89 12.93 -1.46
N LYS A 140 -7.95 13.87 -1.51
CA LYS A 140 -8.02 15.12 -0.75
C LYS A 140 -8.69 16.20 -1.59
N PHE A 141 -9.91 16.58 -1.22
CA PHE A 141 -10.67 17.66 -1.85
C PHE A 141 -11.51 18.40 -0.79
N GLU A 142 -12.04 19.57 -1.15
CA GLU A 142 -12.98 20.34 -0.31
C GLU A 142 -14.41 20.05 -0.79
N ASP A 143 -15.34 19.77 0.11
CA ASP A 143 -16.73 19.41 -0.25
C ASP A 143 -17.45 20.54 -1.01
N THR A 144 -17.23 21.80 -0.60
CA THR A 144 -17.73 23.00 -1.28
C THR A 144 -16.57 23.76 -1.92
N PHE A 145 -16.19 23.37 -3.14
CA PHE A 145 -15.12 24.02 -3.88
C PHE A 145 -15.59 25.30 -4.59
N ASP A 146 -14.82 26.38 -4.47
CA ASP A 146 -15.03 27.66 -5.16
C ASP A 146 -13.70 28.11 -5.77
N PRO A 147 -13.58 28.25 -7.10
CA PRO A 147 -12.36 28.70 -7.77
C PRO A 147 -11.87 30.09 -7.35
N HIS A 148 -12.74 30.96 -6.82
CA HIS A 148 -12.38 32.31 -6.41
C HIS A 148 -11.84 32.39 -4.97
N LYS A 149 -12.02 31.32 -4.19
CA LYS A 149 -11.59 31.24 -2.80
C LYS A 149 -10.25 30.52 -2.69
N HIS A 150 -9.35 31.07 -1.87
CA HIS A 150 -8.11 30.41 -1.50
C HIS A 150 -8.32 29.60 -0.21
N TYR A 151 -8.06 28.29 -0.28
CA TYR A 151 -8.16 27.37 0.86
C TYR A 151 -6.76 27.17 1.45
N ASP A 152 -6.50 27.76 2.62
CA ASP A 152 -5.28 27.55 3.40
C ASP A 152 -5.70 27.07 4.80
N PRO A 153 -5.10 25.97 5.33
CA PRO A 153 -5.37 25.52 6.70
C PRO A 153 -5.00 26.55 7.77
N ASP A 154 -4.01 27.41 7.50
CA ASP A 154 -3.54 28.44 8.42
C ASP A 154 -4.20 29.80 8.10
N ARG A 155 -5.06 30.25 9.01
CA ARG A 155 -5.83 31.48 8.83
C ARG A 155 -4.96 32.73 8.84
N GLU A 156 -3.89 32.76 9.63
CA GLU A 156 -3.02 33.94 9.70
C GLU A 156 -2.29 34.17 8.38
N ARG A 157 -1.83 33.08 7.76
CA ARG A 157 -1.20 33.11 6.44
C ARG A 157 -2.17 33.56 5.35
N ALA A 158 -3.40 33.07 5.39
CA ALA A 158 -4.45 33.45 4.44
C ALA A 158 -4.78 34.95 4.53
N GLU A 159 -5.00 35.48 5.72
CA GLU A 159 -5.31 36.89 5.94
C GLU A 159 -4.15 37.80 5.54
N LEU A 160 -2.92 37.42 5.89
CA LEU A 160 -1.73 38.16 5.51
C LEU A 160 -1.57 38.22 3.98
N ALA A 161 -1.81 37.11 3.28
CA ALA A 161 -1.77 37.07 1.82
C ALA A 161 -2.86 37.95 1.19
N LYS A 162 -4.07 37.93 1.75
CA LYS A 162 -5.20 38.79 1.34
C LYS A 162 -4.85 40.28 1.49
N LEU A 163 -4.37 40.69 2.67
CA LEU A 163 -3.95 42.07 2.93
C LEU A 163 -2.83 42.54 1.99
N ARG A 164 -1.84 41.67 1.72
CA ARG A 164 -0.77 41.98 0.74
C ARG A 164 -1.32 42.21 -0.67
N LYS A 165 -2.31 41.41 -1.09
CA LYS A 165 -2.96 41.53 -2.40
C LYS A 165 -3.75 42.83 -2.51
N GLU A 166 -4.52 43.17 -1.47
CA GLU A 166 -5.29 44.41 -1.39
C GLU A 166 -4.35 45.63 -1.40
N HIS A 167 -3.33 45.65 -0.55
CA HIS A 167 -2.34 46.73 -0.52
C HIS A 167 -1.66 46.94 -1.89
N LYS A 168 -1.29 45.87 -2.60
CA LYS A 168 -0.70 45.96 -3.94
C LYS A 168 -1.68 46.53 -4.96
N LYS A 169 -2.97 46.15 -4.89
CA LYS A 169 -4.03 46.65 -5.77
C LYS A 169 -4.26 48.14 -5.56
N GLU A 170 -4.44 48.55 -4.31
CA GLU A 170 -4.66 49.95 -3.94
C GLU A 170 -3.46 50.83 -4.31
N ARG A 171 -2.24 50.38 -3.98
CA ARG A 171 -1.01 51.08 -4.39
C ARG A 171 -0.92 51.26 -5.90
N LYS A 172 -1.26 50.22 -6.69
CA LYS A 172 -1.24 50.29 -8.15
C LYS A 172 -2.30 51.25 -8.69
N GLY A 173 -3.49 51.28 -8.06
CA GLY A 173 -4.56 52.22 -8.38
C GLY A 173 -4.15 53.67 -8.11
N ALA A 174 -3.69 53.96 -6.90
CA ALA A 174 -3.24 55.30 -6.50
C ALA A 174 -2.12 55.84 -7.41
N VAL A 175 -1.10 55.02 -7.70
CA VAL A 175 -0.01 55.41 -8.61
C VAL A 175 -0.53 55.68 -10.02
N ARG A 176 -1.55 54.95 -10.49
CA ARG A 176 -2.15 55.18 -11.82
C ARG A 176 -2.87 56.53 -11.86
N GLU A 177 -3.63 56.89 -10.84
CA GLU A 177 -4.31 58.18 -10.78
C GLU A 177 -3.31 59.34 -10.69
N LEU A 178 -2.28 59.25 -9.82
CA LEU A 178 -1.22 60.26 -9.76
C LEU A 178 -0.51 60.48 -11.10
N ARG A 179 -0.33 59.42 -11.89
CA ARG A 179 0.24 59.53 -13.25
C ARG A 179 -0.69 60.26 -14.21
N LYS A 180 -2.00 60.03 -14.13
CA LYS A 180 -2.99 60.76 -14.95
C LYS A 180 -3.04 62.23 -14.56
N ASP A 181 -3.04 62.54 -13.26
CA ASP A 181 -3.03 63.92 -12.76
C ASP A 181 -1.77 64.66 -13.19
N ALA A 182 -0.61 64.01 -13.10
CA ALA A 182 0.64 64.59 -13.58
C ALA A 182 0.60 64.88 -15.09
N GLN A 183 0.04 63.98 -15.90
CA GLN A 183 -0.14 64.18 -17.33
C GLN A 183 -1.12 65.32 -17.64
N PHE A 184 -2.22 65.41 -16.89
CA PHE A 184 -3.20 66.48 -17.02
C PHE A 184 -2.57 67.84 -16.69
N MET A 185 -1.90 67.96 -15.53
CA MET A 185 -1.20 69.17 -15.13
C MET A 185 -0.11 69.59 -16.12
N ALA A 186 0.61 68.62 -16.70
CA ALA A 186 1.60 68.91 -17.74
C ALA A 186 0.97 69.51 -19.00
N ARG A 187 -0.18 68.97 -19.44
CA ARG A 187 -0.93 69.51 -20.59
C ARG A 187 -1.44 70.93 -20.33
N GLU A 188 -2.04 71.17 -19.17
CA GLU A 188 -2.57 72.49 -18.79
C GLU A 188 -1.45 73.53 -18.66
N LYS A 189 -0.34 73.18 -17.99
CA LYS A 189 0.84 74.06 -17.91
C LYS A 189 1.39 74.41 -19.29
N LEU A 190 1.46 73.44 -20.20
CA LEU A 190 1.94 73.64 -21.57
C LEU A 190 0.99 74.54 -22.36
N ARG A 191 -0.33 74.34 -22.24
CA ARG A 191 -1.35 75.20 -22.86
C ARG A 191 -1.25 76.64 -22.37
N ALA A 192 -1.22 76.84 -21.04
CA ALA A 192 -1.08 78.17 -20.44
C ALA A 192 0.22 78.87 -20.86
N LYS A 193 1.32 78.12 -20.99
CA LYS A 193 2.59 78.68 -21.50
C LYS A 193 2.48 79.11 -22.96
N LYS A 194 1.94 78.26 -23.84
CA LYS A 194 1.72 78.62 -25.26
C LYS A 194 0.83 79.84 -25.43
N GLU A 195 -0.26 79.95 -24.67
CA GLU A 195 -1.16 81.10 -24.70
C GLU A 195 -0.44 82.38 -24.25
N LYS A 196 0.39 82.32 -23.19
CA LYS A 196 1.22 83.44 -22.75
C LYS A 196 2.26 83.86 -23.81
N ASP A 197 2.96 82.89 -24.39
CA ASP A 197 4.00 83.13 -25.39
C ASP A 197 3.41 83.74 -26.66
N THR A 198 2.28 83.22 -27.15
CA THR A 198 1.57 83.77 -28.32
C THR A 198 1.02 85.18 -28.06
N ALA A 199 0.50 85.45 -26.86
CA ALA A 199 0.07 86.79 -26.46
C ALA A 199 1.26 87.78 -26.42
N TYR A 200 2.41 87.34 -25.89
CA TYR A 200 3.64 88.14 -25.85
C TYR A 200 4.16 88.42 -27.27
N GLU A 201 4.27 87.40 -28.13
CA GLU A 201 4.71 87.56 -29.51
C GLU A 201 3.79 88.48 -30.31
N LYS A 202 2.47 88.35 -30.15
CA LYS A 202 1.50 89.24 -30.82
C LYS A 202 1.67 90.69 -30.36
N LYS A 203 1.87 90.91 -29.05
CA LYS A 203 2.17 92.24 -28.49
C LYS A 203 3.48 92.80 -29.05
N PHE A 204 4.54 91.99 -29.09
CA PHE A 204 5.85 92.39 -29.59
C PHE A 204 5.82 92.73 -31.09
N LYS A 205 5.23 91.87 -31.92
CA LYS A 205 5.06 92.12 -33.36
C LYS A 205 4.27 93.40 -33.64
N ARG A 206 3.21 93.67 -32.87
CA ARG A 206 2.45 94.92 -32.97
C ARG A 206 3.34 96.13 -32.68
N LEU A 207 4.08 96.12 -31.56
CA LEU A 207 4.96 97.21 -31.17
C LEU A 207 6.07 97.46 -32.20
N VAL A 208 6.72 96.40 -32.70
CA VAL A 208 7.76 96.52 -33.74
C VAL A 208 7.18 97.08 -35.04
N ALA A 209 6.01 96.59 -35.47
CA ALA A 209 5.36 97.11 -36.67
C ALA A 209 4.94 98.59 -36.51
N GLU A 210 4.51 99.00 -35.33
CA GLU A 210 4.16 100.39 -35.00
C GLU A 210 5.41 101.28 -35.09
N ILE A 211 6.50 100.91 -34.41
CA ILE A 211 7.80 101.62 -34.47
C ILE A 211 8.30 101.71 -35.92
N GLN A 212 8.35 100.59 -36.64
CA GLN A 212 8.84 100.55 -38.03
C GLN A 212 7.95 101.37 -38.98
N SER A 213 6.63 101.39 -38.76
CA SER A 213 5.70 102.20 -39.54
C SER A 213 5.88 103.69 -39.27
N GLU A 214 6.13 104.10 -38.02
CA GLU A 214 6.41 105.50 -37.66
C GLU A 214 7.76 105.95 -38.26
N GLU A 215 8.85 105.23 -37.99
CA GLU A 215 10.19 105.54 -38.51
C GLU A 215 10.24 105.49 -40.04
N GLY A 216 9.58 104.52 -40.66
CA GLY A 216 9.49 104.40 -42.12
C GLY A 216 8.68 105.53 -42.75
N ARG A 217 7.65 106.05 -42.08
CA ARG A 217 6.88 107.20 -42.55
C ARG A 217 7.71 108.47 -42.51
N GLU A 218 8.48 108.69 -41.45
CA GLU A 218 9.39 109.83 -41.32
C GLU A 218 10.54 109.77 -42.32
N SER A 219 11.18 108.60 -42.48
CA SER A 219 12.26 108.40 -43.45
C SER A 219 11.81 108.61 -44.90
N ASN A 220 10.64 108.09 -45.28
CA ASN A 220 10.06 108.32 -46.61
C ASN A 220 9.60 109.76 -46.83
N ALA A 221 9.23 110.49 -45.77
CA ALA A 221 8.96 111.92 -45.86
C ALA A 221 10.26 112.70 -46.12
N TYR A 222 11.33 112.36 -45.40
CA TYR A 222 12.66 112.94 -45.58
C TYR A 222 13.26 112.69 -46.98
N GLU A 223 13.17 111.45 -47.49
CA GLU A 223 13.63 111.12 -48.84
C GLU A 223 12.81 111.84 -49.93
N ARG A 224 11.50 111.99 -49.75
CA ARG A 224 10.67 112.82 -50.67
C ARG A 224 11.09 114.29 -50.65
N GLU A 225 11.38 114.85 -49.48
CA GLU A 225 11.86 116.23 -49.36
C GLU A 225 13.24 116.41 -50.03
N LYS A 226 14.13 115.42 -49.86
CA LYS A 226 15.45 115.36 -50.49
C LYS A 226 15.38 115.23 -52.02
N ASP A 227 14.47 114.40 -52.54
CA ASP A 227 14.28 114.25 -53.98
C ASP A 227 13.62 115.48 -54.62
N MET A 228 12.72 116.16 -53.90
CA MET A 228 12.20 117.46 -54.32
C MET A 228 13.32 118.51 -54.42
N ARG A 229 14.26 118.54 -53.45
CA ARG A 229 15.46 119.39 -53.52
C ARG A 229 16.36 119.04 -54.72
N LYS A 230 16.55 117.76 -55.04
CA LYS A 230 17.32 117.32 -56.23
C LYS A 230 16.63 117.67 -57.55
N ARG A 231 15.30 117.55 -57.64
CA ARG A 231 14.52 117.90 -58.85
C ARG A 231 14.55 119.41 -59.10
N ALA A 232 14.46 120.24 -58.05
CA ALA A 232 14.63 121.68 -58.16
C ALA A 232 16.04 122.06 -58.68
N ALA A 233 17.09 121.35 -58.25
CA ALA A 233 18.45 121.55 -58.76
C ALA A 233 18.64 121.15 -60.24
N LYS A 234 17.77 120.30 -60.80
CA LYS A 234 17.86 119.81 -62.20
C LYS A 234 17.05 120.67 -63.19
N SER A 235 16.03 121.41 -62.74
CA SER A 235 15.20 122.27 -63.60
C SER A 235 15.75 123.70 -63.79
N GLY A 236 16.81 124.08 -63.06
CA GLY A 236 17.52 125.36 -63.22
C GLY A 236 18.63 125.35 -64.29
N ARG A 237 18.68 124.33 -65.14
CA ARG A 237 19.70 124.15 -66.20
C ARG A 237 19.01 124.06 -67.57
N ARG A 238 18.43 125.17 -68.02
CA ARG A 238 17.96 125.41 -69.38
C ARG A 238 18.03 126.89 -69.68
#